data_AF-A0A833D1T5-F1
#
_entry.id   AF-A0A833D1T5-F1
#
_cell.length_a   1.000
_cell.length_b   1.000
_cell.length_c   1.000
_cell.angle_alpha   90.00
_cell.angle_beta   90.00
_cell.angle_gamma   90.00
#
_symmetry.space_group_name_H-M   'P 1'
#
loop_
_entity.id
_entity.type
_entity.pdbx_description
1 polymer ?
#
loop_
_entity_poly.entity_id
_entity_poly.type
_entity_poly.pdbx_seq_one_letter_code
_entity_poly.pdbx_strand_id
1 'polypeptide(L)'
;GKTHISGKYLFSARVIPYRGSWLDFEFDAKDLLYVRIDRRRKLPITTLLMALYDSETEAKIEAHGEVPPTELLPFELKGLNRQQILNYFYGRVNFKKIKEGWATAFDPARLRNRKLTHDLVDVSSGKVLLEAGSKVTPRLAKQYQEQGVTEILVIDEDMIGRYLADDLVNPKTGEVIASCGDEITAEILKAITKDGIAEFSTLAIDDAARGPYLRNTIMADRNNTREDALIDIYRVMRPGEPPTIEGAELLFRGLFFDAERYDLSAVGRVKLNARLNLQTSDTVQVLQSQDIFEIVRVLLDLKDGRGEIDDIDNLGNRRVRPVGELLENQFRTGVTRMERAVRERMSSVEIDTVMPHDLINSKPVSAAIKEFFASSQLSQFMDQVNPLAEITHKRRLSALGPGGLT
;
A
#
# COMPACT_ATOMS: atom_id res chain seq x y z
N GLY A 1 4.45 1.30 -17.65
CA GLY A 1 3.27 0.42 -17.61
C GLY A 1 3.33 -0.58 -18.75
N LYS A 2 2.73 -1.77 -18.60
CA LYS A 2 2.58 -2.71 -19.71
C LYS A 2 1.30 -2.39 -20.46
N THR A 3 1.32 -2.41 -21.79
CA THR A 3 0.11 -2.31 -22.61
C THR A 3 -0.66 -3.63 -22.50
N HIS A 4 -1.93 -3.55 -22.08
CA HIS A 4 -2.85 -4.67 -22.16
C HIS A 4 -3.31 -4.88 -23.61
N ILE A 5 -3.83 -6.06 -23.95
CA ILE A 5 -4.37 -6.38 -25.28
C ILE A 5 -5.46 -5.38 -25.72
N SER A 6 -6.16 -4.78 -24.75
CA SER A 6 -7.15 -3.72 -24.99
C SER A 6 -6.55 -2.33 -25.29
N GLY A 7 -5.22 -2.20 -25.37
CA GLY A 7 -4.52 -0.92 -25.54
C GLY A 7 -4.40 -0.08 -24.25
N LYS A 8 -5.00 -0.53 -23.15
CA LYS A 8 -4.99 0.16 -21.86
C LYS A 8 -3.63 0.00 -21.16
N TYR A 9 -3.12 1.10 -20.59
CA TYR A 9 -1.92 1.04 -19.76
C TYR A 9 -2.23 0.48 -18.38
N LEU A 10 -1.48 -0.55 -17.98
CA LEU A 10 -1.48 -1.09 -16.64
C LEU A 10 -0.27 -0.56 -15.88
N PHE A 11 -0.54 0.18 -14.81
CA PHE A 11 0.48 0.67 -13.89
C PHE A 11 0.75 -0.36 -12.81
N SER A 12 2.00 -0.42 -12.37
CA SER A 12 2.45 -1.32 -11.32
C SER A 12 3.55 -0.64 -10.53
N ALA A 13 3.59 -0.89 -9.23
CA ALA A 13 4.70 -0.52 -8.35
C ALA A 13 5.33 -1.80 -7.78
N ARG A 14 6.62 -1.77 -7.50
CA ARG A 14 7.34 -2.92 -6.95
C ARG A 14 8.32 -2.44 -5.90
N VAL A 15 8.22 -2.99 -4.69
CA VAL A 15 9.18 -2.80 -3.62
C VAL A 15 10.15 -3.96 -3.64
N ILE A 16 11.42 -3.64 -3.90
CA ILE A 16 12.51 -4.62 -3.95
C ILE A 16 13.37 -4.41 -2.71
N PRO A 17 13.28 -5.30 -1.70
CA PRO A 17 14.19 -5.22 -0.57
C PRO A 17 15.60 -5.66 -0.97
N TYR A 18 16.58 -5.25 -0.16
CA TYR A 18 17.90 -5.86 -0.19
C TYR A 18 17.82 -7.34 0.18
N ARG A 19 16.99 -7.66 1.19
CA ARG A 19 16.69 -9.01 1.65
C ARG A 19 15.26 -9.10 2.19
N GLY A 20 14.57 -10.18 1.88
CA GLY A 20 13.18 -10.40 2.30
C GLY A 20 12.23 -10.54 1.12
N SER A 21 10.94 -10.53 1.42
CA SER A 21 9.88 -10.81 0.46
C SER A 21 9.63 -9.62 -0.49
N TRP A 22 9.38 -9.88 -1.76
CA TRP A 22 9.05 -8.81 -2.71
C TRP A 22 7.57 -8.43 -2.58
N LEU A 23 7.27 -7.14 -2.71
CA LEU A 23 5.91 -6.63 -2.69
C LEU A 23 5.57 -5.95 -4.01
N ASP A 24 4.69 -6.57 -4.79
CA ASP A 24 4.28 -6.13 -6.12
C ASP A 24 2.84 -5.62 -6.08
N PHE A 25 2.61 -4.41 -6.57
CA PHE A 25 1.30 -3.78 -6.72
C PHE A 25 0.98 -3.65 -8.21
N GLU A 26 -0.22 -4.05 -8.63
CA GLU A 26 -0.59 -3.97 -10.04
C GLU A 26 -2.07 -3.72 -10.25
N PHE A 27 -2.39 -2.85 -11.21
CA PHE A 27 -3.75 -2.73 -11.74
C PHE A 27 -4.05 -3.87 -12.70
N ASP A 28 -5.29 -4.36 -12.66
CA ASP A 28 -5.84 -5.22 -13.70
C ASP A 28 -6.52 -4.42 -14.82
N ALA A 29 -7.06 -5.14 -15.82
CA ALA A 29 -7.78 -4.50 -16.93
C ALA A 29 -9.09 -3.81 -16.51
N LYS A 30 -9.67 -4.22 -15.38
CA LYS A 30 -10.90 -3.68 -14.77
C LYS A 30 -10.63 -2.52 -13.81
N ASP A 31 -9.39 -2.03 -13.74
CA ASP A 31 -8.93 -1.00 -12.80
C ASP A 31 -9.06 -1.36 -11.32
N LEU A 32 -9.06 -2.67 -11.01
CA LEU A 32 -8.93 -3.15 -9.64
C LEU A 32 -7.45 -3.23 -9.28
N LEU A 33 -7.13 -2.79 -8.07
CA LEU A 33 -5.77 -2.75 -7.58
C LEU A 33 -5.45 -4.00 -6.76
N TYR A 34 -4.44 -4.74 -7.19
CA TYR A 34 -4.02 -5.98 -6.54
C TYR A 34 -2.62 -5.85 -5.98
N VAL A 35 -2.33 -6.70 -5.00
CA VAL A 35 -1.01 -6.93 -4.45
C VAL A 35 -0.60 -8.40 -4.60
N ARG A 36 0.70 -8.64 -4.74
CA ARG A 36 1.32 -9.96 -4.70
C ARG A 36 2.54 -9.92 -3.81
N ILE A 37 2.69 -10.97 -3.02
CA ILE A 37 3.87 -11.21 -2.19
C ILE A 37 4.67 -12.32 -2.87
N ASP A 38 5.96 -12.09 -3.13
CA ASP A 38 6.86 -13.04 -3.80
C ASP A 38 6.32 -13.62 -5.12
N ARG A 39 5.64 -12.79 -5.92
CA ARG A 39 5.02 -13.18 -7.21
C ARG A 39 4.00 -14.31 -7.10
N ARG A 40 3.42 -14.55 -5.91
CA ARG A 40 2.35 -15.52 -5.69
C ARG A 40 1.00 -15.03 -6.21
N ARG A 41 -0.09 -15.69 -5.78
CA ARG A 41 -1.48 -15.36 -6.13
C ARG A 41 -1.77 -13.90 -5.80
N LYS A 42 -2.55 -13.24 -6.67
CA LYS A 42 -3.08 -11.89 -6.44
C LYS A 42 -4.03 -11.88 -5.24
N LEU A 43 -3.91 -10.83 -4.42
CA LEU A 43 -4.87 -10.44 -3.40
C LEU A 43 -5.33 -9.01 -3.67
N PRO A 44 -6.58 -8.62 -3.40
CA PRO A 44 -6.97 -7.22 -3.41
C PRO A 44 -6.03 -6.40 -2.52
N ILE A 45 -5.65 -5.19 -2.93
CA ILE A 45 -4.76 -4.35 -2.10
C ILE A 45 -5.37 -4.05 -0.72
N THR A 46 -6.70 -4.02 -0.67
CA THR A 46 -7.49 -3.76 0.52
C THR A 46 -7.31 -4.85 1.57
N THR A 47 -7.06 -6.09 1.18
CA THR A 47 -6.68 -7.19 2.08
C THR A 47 -5.38 -6.87 2.80
N LEU A 48 -4.36 -6.39 2.08
CA LEU A 48 -3.10 -5.98 2.73
C LEU A 48 -3.32 -4.78 3.66
N LEU A 49 -4.10 -3.79 3.23
CA LEU A 49 -4.37 -2.59 4.05
C LEU A 49 -5.13 -2.94 5.33
N MET A 50 -6.15 -3.82 5.27
CA MET A 50 -6.88 -4.28 6.45
C MET A 50 -6.02 -5.10 7.43
N ALA A 51 -4.95 -5.73 6.94
CA ALA A 51 -4.00 -6.45 7.80
C ALA A 51 -3.08 -5.51 8.61
N LEU A 52 -2.88 -4.27 8.13
CA LEU A 52 -2.13 -3.24 8.86
C LEU A 52 -2.91 -2.76 10.08
N TYR A 53 -2.19 -2.38 11.13
CA TYR A 53 -2.78 -1.80 12.32
C TYR A 53 -3.42 -0.44 12.04
N ASP A 54 -4.49 -0.13 12.76
CA ASP A 54 -5.03 1.23 12.76
C ASP A 54 -4.20 2.17 13.66
N SER A 55 -4.45 3.48 13.55
CA SER A 55 -3.69 4.49 14.31
C SER A 55 -3.83 4.32 15.83
N GLU A 56 -4.98 3.83 16.30
CA GLU A 56 -5.19 3.57 17.74
C GLU A 56 -4.32 2.41 18.22
N THR A 57 -4.25 1.33 17.45
CA THR A 57 -3.41 0.18 17.75
C THR A 57 -1.93 0.52 17.62
N GLU A 58 -1.53 1.29 16.60
CA GLU A 58 -0.15 1.78 16.47
C GLU A 58 0.27 2.64 17.68
N ALA A 59 -0.61 3.53 18.17
CA ALA A 59 -0.33 4.32 19.36
C ALA A 59 -0.21 3.47 20.64
N LYS A 60 -1.03 2.42 20.78
CA LYS A 60 -0.91 1.46 21.89
C LYS A 60 0.41 0.71 21.82
N ILE A 61 0.80 0.25 20.64
CA ILE A 61 2.08 -0.44 20.40
C ILE A 61 3.25 0.46 20.79
N GLU A 62 3.25 1.72 20.35
CA GLU A 62 4.29 2.68 20.69
C GLU A 62 4.38 2.93 22.20
N ALA A 63 3.24 2.99 22.90
CA ALA A 63 3.19 3.15 24.34
C ALA A 63 3.77 1.95 25.12
N HIS A 64 3.62 0.72 24.60
CA HIS A 64 4.15 -0.49 25.25
C HIS A 64 5.61 -0.78 24.87
N GLY A 65 6.10 -0.22 23.75
CA GLY A 65 7.48 -0.39 23.28
C GLY A 65 7.81 -1.78 22.71
N GLU A 66 6.81 -2.67 22.61
CA GLU A 66 6.94 -4.02 22.05
C GLU A 66 6.00 -4.23 20.87
N VAL A 67 6.42 -5.07 19.92
CA VAL A 67 5.61 -5.41 18.76
C VAL A 67 5.75 -6.93 18.52
N PRO A 68 4.70 -7.77 18.71
CA PRO A 68 3.35 -7.38 19.12
C PRO A 68 3.39 -7.18 20.63
N PRO A 69 2.60 -6.26 21.19
CA PRO A 69 2.61 -6.05 22.63
C PRO A 69 2.15 -7.34 23.30
N THR A 70 3.04 -7.98 24.06
CA THR A 70 2.76 -9.26 24.72
C THR A 70 1.60 -9.14 25.72
N GLU A 71 1.41 -7.93 26.24
CA GLU A 71 0.38 -7.59 27.22
C GLU A 71 -0.99 -7.29 26.61
N LEU A 72 -1.06 -6.98 25.31
CA LEU A 72 -2.33 -6.70 24.65
C LEU A 72 -2.97 -7.99 24.16
N LEU A 73 -4.27 -8.11 24.39
CA LEU A 73 -5.04 -9.24 23.94
C LEU A 73 -5.26 -9.14 22.41
N PRO A 74 -5.35 -10.27 21.67
CA PRO A 74 -5.48 -10.24 20.22
C PRO A 74 -6.65 -9.41 19.68
N PHE A 75 -7.76 -9.30 20.44
CA PHE A 75 -8.93 -8.50 20.06
C PHE A 75 -8.72 -6.98 20.24
N GLU A 76 -7.70 -6.57 20.98
CA GLU A 76 -7.33 -5.17 21.16
C GLU A 76 -6.49 -4.64 19.99
N LEU A 77 -5.92 -5.55 19.20
CA LEU A 77 -5.11 -5.28 18.01
C LEU A 77 -6.02 -5.18 16.78
N LYS A 78 -6.51 -3.97 16.52
CA LYS A 78 -7.39 -3.70 15.39
C LYS A 78 -6.60 -3.28 14.17
N GLY A 79 -7.18 -3.60 13.01
CA GLY A 79 -6.65 -3.19 11.72
C GLY A 79 -7.51 -2.12 11.12
N LEU A 80 -7.03 -1.58 10.00
CA LEU A 80 -7.80 -0.58 9.26
C LEU A 80 -9.14 -1.17 8.81
N ASN A 81 -10.22 -0.48 9.17
CA ASN A 81 -11.53 -0.80 8.61
C ASN A 81 -11.71 -0.16 7.21
N ARG A 82 -12.72 -0.62 6.47
CA ARG A 82 -13.00 -0.14 5.11
C ARG A 82 -13.20 1.38 5.04
N GLN A 83 -13.86 1.96 6.05
CA GLN A 83 -14.11 3.39 6.15
C GLN A 83 -12.83 4.20 6.34
N GLN A 84 -11.94 3.77 7.22
CA GLN A 84 -10.62 4.38 7.46
C GLN A 84 -9.78 4.32 6.19
N ILE A 85 -9.78 3.18 5.49
CA ILE A 85 -9.07 3.05 4.20
C ILE A 85 -9.62 4.07 3.19
N LEU A 86 -10.93 4.12 2.98
CA LEU A 86 -11.52 5.05 2.01
C LEU A 86 -11.27 6.52 2.38
N ASN A 87 -11.44 6.87 3.65
CA ASN A 87 -11.22 8.24 4.14
C ASN A 87 -9.75 8.66 4.11
N TYR A 88 -8.81 7.71 4.10
CA TYR A 88 -7.38 8.02 3.96
C TYR A 88 -7.01 8.41 2.51
N PHE A 89 -7.58 7.70 1.52
CA PHE A 89 -7.23 7.89 0.11
C PHE A 89 -8.12 8.89 -0.62
N TYR A 90 -9.37 9.06 -0.17
CA TYR A 90 -10.34 9.97 -0.78
C TYR A 90 -10.66 11.13 0.16
N GLY A 91 -10.87 12.31 -0.42
CA GLY A 91 -11.43 13.44 0.34
C GLY A 91 -12.90 13.20 0.66
N ARG A 92 -13.47 14.04 1.53
CA ARG A 92 -14.90 13.98 1.91
C ARG A 92 -15.66 15.18 1.38
N VAL A 93 -16.91 14.96 1.01
CA VAL A 93 -17.86 15.99 0.58
C VAL A 93 -19.09 15.89 1.48
N ASN A 94 -19.27 16.89 2.33
CA ASN A 94 -20.37 16.90 3.29
C ASN A 94 -21.60 17.53 2.64
N PHE A 95 -22.76 16.95 2.93
CA PHE A 95 -24.07 17.38 2.47
C PHE A 95 -24.96 17.63 3.67
N LYS A 96 -25.64 18.78 3.68
CA LYS A 96 -26.63 19.14 4.70
C LYS A 96 -27.99 19.27 4.05
N LYS A 97 -29.03 18.67 4.63
CA LYS A 97 -30.39 18.77 4.10
C LYS A 97 -30.91 20.20 4.26
N ILE A 98 -31.45 20.75 3.17
CA ILE A 98 -32.15 22.03 3.14
C ILE A 98 -33.55 21.84 2.53
N LYS A 99 -34.41 22.87 2.61
CA LYS A 99 -35.81 22.79 2.16
C LYS A 99 -35.94 22.35 0.69
N GLU A 100 -35.02 22.77 -0.17
CA GLU A 100 -35.05 22.54 -1.62
C GLU A 100 -33.92 21.61 -2.12
N GLY A 101 -33.37 20.74 -1.26
CA GLY A 101 -32.34 19.77 -1.67
C GLY A 101 -31.25 19.59 -0.61
N TRP A 102 -30.00 19.65 -1.05
CA TRP A 102 -28.81 19.51 -0.21
C TRP A 102 -27.84 20.68 -0.42
N ALA A 103 -27.24 21.17 0.67
CA ALA A 103 -26.17 22.14 0.62
C ALA A 103 -24.82 21.44 0.73
N THR A 104 -23.86 21.82 -0.10
CA THR A 104 -22.46 21.37 0.01
C THR A 104 -21.48 22.53 -0.15
N ALA A 105 -20.29 22.39 0.40
CA ALA A 105 -19.25 23.41 0.31
C ALA A 105 -18.81 23.62 -1.15
N PHE A 106 -18.72 24.88 -1.56
CA PHE A 106 -18.23 25.27 -2.87
C PHE A 106 -16.74 24.99 -2.99
N ASP A 107 -16.36 24.03 -3.84
CA ASP A 107 -14.98 23.75 -4.17
C ASP A 107 -14.70 24.06 -5.66
N PRO A 108 -13.97 25.16 -5.94
CA PRO A 108 -13.62 25.56 -7.30
C PRO A 108 -12.83 24.50 -8.07
N ALA A 109 -12.09 23.61 -7.39
CA ALA A 109 -11.29 22.57 -8.05
C ALA A 109 -12.16 21.43 -8.59
N ARG A 110 -13.21 21.06 -7.87
CA ARG A 110 -14.15 19.97 -8.24
C ARG A 110 -15.13 20.37 -9.33
N LEU A 111 -15.42 21.66 -9.48
CA LEU A 111 -16.33 22.14 -10.50
C LEU A 111 -15.61 22.45 -11.82
N ARG A 112 -14.27 22.39 -11.88
CA ARG A 112 -13.53 22.78 -13.09
C ARG A 112 -13.90 21.91 -14.27
N ASN A 113 -14.26 22.55 -15.37
CA ASN A 113 -14.57 21.91 -16.64
C ASN A 113 -15.76 20.93 -16.60
N ARG A 114 -16.53 20.92 -15.52
CA ARG A 114 -17.76 20.14 -15.43
C ARG A 114 -18.88 20.87 -16.18
N LYS A 115 -19.65 20.10 -16.96
CA LYS A 115 -20.90 20.58 -17.54
C LYS A 115 -22.00 20.40 -16.51
N LEU A 116 -22.74 21.46 -16.21
CA LEU A 116 -23.81 21.42 -15.25
C LEU A 116 -25.05 20.74 -15.85
N THR A 117 -25.64 19.84 -15.08
CA THR A 117 -26.95 19.21 -15.33
C THR A 117 -28.08 20.13 -14.90
N HIS A 118 -27.89 20.86 -13.80
CA HIS A 118 -28.84 21.80 -13.23
C HIS A 118 -28.19 23.15 -12.93
N ASP A 119 -29.01 24.16 -12.66
CA ASP A 119 -28.55 25.50 -12.34
C ASP A 119 -27.66 25.49 -11.09
N LEU A 120 -26.52 26.19 -11.16
CA LEU A 120 -25.65 26.37 -10.01
C LEU A 120 -26.19 27.52 -9.16
N VAL A 121 -26.79 27.20 -8.01
CA VAL A 121 -27.38 28.18 -7.09
C VAL A 121 -26.54 28.30 -5.83
N ASP A 122 -26.25 29.53 -5.44
CA ASP A 122 -25.65 29.84 -4.14
C ASP A 122 -26.71 29.76 -3.04
N VAL A 123 -26.46 28.96 -2.00
CA VAL A 123 -27.40 28.73 -0.90
C VAL A 123 -27.60 30.01 -0.07
N SER A 124 -26.56 30.84 0.04
CA SER A 124 -26.60 32.04 0.89
C SER A 124 -27.38 33.19 0.26
N SER A 125 -27.22 33.40 -1.05
CA SER A 125 -27.90 34.47 -1.79
C SER A 125 -29.16 34.02 -2.51
N GLY A 126 -29.38 32.70 -2.69
CA GLY A 126 -30.45 32.14 -3.51
C GLY A 126 -30.33 32.48 -5.00
N LYS A 127 -29.17 33.03 -5.42
CA LYS A 127 -28.94 33.52 -6.78
C LYS A 127 -28.42 32.40 -7.66
N VAL A 128 -29.00 32.28 -8.86
CA VAL A 128 -28.45 31.44 -9.93
C VAL A 128 -27.15 32.06 -10.41
N LEU A 129 -26.04 31.37 -10.17
CA LEU A 129 -24.69 31.77 -10.59
C LEU A 129 -24.44 31.41 -12.05
N LEU A 130 -24.89 30.23 -12.47
CA LEU A 130 -24.70 29.69 -13.81
C LEU A 130 -25.87 28.77 -14.19
N GLU A 131 -26.40 28.93 -15.40
CA GLU A 131 -27.51 28.13 -15.91
C GLU A 131 -27.07 26.71 -16.31
N ALA A 132 -28.01 25.77 -16.24
CA ALA A 132 -27.87 24.39 -16.66
C ALA A 132 -27.32 24.29 -18.10
N GLY A 133 -26.50 23.26 -18.35
CA GLY A 133 -25.87 23.02 -19.65
C GLY A 133 -24.59 23.84 -19.91
N SER A 134 -24.34 24.89 -19.11
CA SER A 134 -23.10 25.66 -19.19
C SER A 134 -21.92 24.91 -18.56
N LYS A 135 -20.71 25.14 -19.07
CA LYS A 135 -19.46 24.57 -18.54
C LYS A 135 -18.83 25.54 -17.57
N VAL A 136 -18.51 25.07 -16.36
CA VAL A 136 -17.81 25.89 -15.37
C VAL A 136 -16.34 26.01 -15.77
N THR A 137 -15.95 27.19 -16.26
CA THR A 137 -14.55 27.47 -16.59
C THR A 137 -13.74 27.79 -15.33
N PRO A 138 -12.43 27.53 -15.29
CA PRO A 138 -11.59 27.87 -14.13
C PRO A 138 -11.66 29.35 -13.73
N ARG A 139 -11.86 30.24 -14.71
CA ARG A 139 -12.02 31.68 -14.47
C ARG A 139 -13.31 31.99 -13.71
N LEU A 140 -14.43 31.40 -14.14
CA LEU A 140 -15.73 31.58 -13.45
C LEU A 140 -15.69 30.99 -12.04
N ALA A 141 -15.13 29.78 -11.88
CA ALA A 141 -15.01 29.16 -10.56
C ALA A 141 -14.21 30.03 -9.57
N LYS A 142 -13.13 30.67 -10.04
CA LYS A 142 -12.35 31.60 -9.22
C LYS A 142 -13.12 32.90 -8.94
N GLN A 143 -13.85 33.42 -9.91
CA GLN A 143 -14.69 34.61 -9.72
C GLN A 143 -15.76 34.39 -8.65
N TYR A 144 -16.44 33.23 -8.65
CA TYR A 144 -17.43 32.91 -7.61
C TYR A 144 -16.79 32.73 -6.24
N GLN A 145 -15.56 32.20 -6.18
CA GLN A 145 -14.79 32.13 -4.94
C GLN A 145 -14.45 33.54 -4.41
N GLU A 146 -14.02 34.46 -5.28
CA GLU A 146 -13.74 35.86 -4.94
C GLU A 146 -15.01 36.64 -4.54
N GLN A 147 -16.17 36.25 -5.09
CA GLN A 147 -17.48 36.78 -4.71
C GLN A 147 -17.98 36.24 -3.35
N GLY A 148 -17.25 35.31 -2.72
CA GLY A 148 -17.55 34.80 -1.39
C GLY A 148 -18.59 33.68 -1.35
N VAL A 149 -18.82 32.96 -2.46
CA VAL A 149 -19.72 31.80 -2.48
C VAL A 149 -19.12 30.67 -1.64
N THR A 150 -19.82 30.28 -0.58
CA THR A 150 -19.37 29.25 0.37
C THR A 150 -20.08 27.91 0.20
N GLU A 151 -21.38 27.92 -0.10
CA GLU A 151 -22.21 26.73 -0.23
C GLU A 151 -23.05 26.77 -1.51
N ILE A 152 -23.18 25.62 -2.16
CA ILE A 152 -23.99 25.44 -3.36
C ILE A 152 -25.12 24.45 -3.14
N LEU A 153 -26.24 24.69 -3.81
CA LEU A 153 -27.37 23.80 -3.86
C LEU A 153 -27.06 22.60 -4.76
N VAL A 154 -27.36 21.41 -4.27
CA VAL A 154 -27.28 20.15 -4.99
C VAL A 154 -28.64 19.47 -4.88
N ILE A 155 -29.20 19.10 -6.03
CA ILE A 155 -30.50 18.42 -6.08
C ILE A 155 -30.34 16.92 -5.91
N ASP A 156 -31.44 16.23 -5.61
CA ASP A 156 -31.42 14.78 -5.34
C ASP A 156 -30.90 13.96 -6.54
N GLU A 157 -31.12 14.38 -7.78
CA GLU A 157 -30.61 13.67 -8.98
C GLU A 157 -29.09 13.70 -9.07
N ASP A 158 -28.44 14.80 -8.71
CA ASP A 158 -26.97 14.95 -8.71
C ASP A 158 -26.28 14.20 -7.56
N MET A 159 -27.06 13.68 -6.61
CA MET A 159 -26.60 12.82 -5.53
C MET A 159 -26.53 11.35 -5.95
N ILE A 160 -27.34 10.94 -6.94
CA ILE A 160 -27.35 9.57 -7.44
C ILE A 160 -26.02 9.27 -8.13
N GLY A 161 -25.47 8.10 -7.87
CA GLY A 161 -24.18 7.66 -8.42
C GLY A 161 -22.95 8.12 -7.63
N ARG A 162 -23.12 8.97 -6.60
CA ARG A 162 -22.05 9.26 -5.64
C ARG A 162 -21.87 8.10 -4.66
N TYR A 163 -20.70 7.99 -4.04
CA TYR A 163 -20.38 6.94 -3.09
C TYR A 163 -20.33 7.47 -1.66
N LEU A 164 -20.90 6.74 -0.70
CA LEU A 164 -20.89 7.12 0.71
C LEU A 164 -19.48 7.07 1.31
N ALA A 165 -19.12 8.07 2.11
CA ALA A 165 -17.84 8.09 2.82
C ALA A 165 -17.88 7.39 4.18
N ASP A 166 -19.07 7.29 4.78
CA ASP A 166 -19.26 6.72 6.12
C ASP A 166 -20.50 5.83 6.10
N ASP A 167 -20.58 4.93 7.08
CA ASP A 167 -21.79 4.11 7.28
C ASP A 167 -22.95 5.03 7.68
N LEU A 168 -24.08 4.86 7.00
CA LEU A 168 -25.31 5.57 7.34
C LEU A 168 -26.12 4.74 8.30
N VAL A 169 -26.24 5.23 9.53
CA VAL A 169 -27.03 4.57 10.58
C VAL A 169 -28.23 5.45 10.91
N ASN A 170 -29.41 4.85 11.02
CA ASN A 170 -30.58 5.56 11.50
C ASN A 170 -30.40 5.89 12.99
N PRO A 171 -30.40 7.18 13.40
CA PRO A 171 -30.18 7.56 14.79
C PRO A 171 -31.24 7.04 15.77
N LYS A 172 -32.44 6.71 15.27
CA LYS A 172 -33.58 6.29 16.11
C LYS A 172 -33.64 4.78 16.30
N THR A 173 -33.31 4.00 15.27
CA THR A 173 -33.39 2.52 15.31
C THR A 173 -32.04 1.85 15.51
N GLY A 174 -30.94 2.54 15.19
CA GLY A 174 -29.60 1.96 15.17
C GLY A 174 -29.35 1.04 13.97
N GLU A 175 -30.29 0.95 13.02
CA GLU A 175 -30.15 0.13 11.82
C GLU A 175 -29.23 0.81 10.81
N VAL A 176 -28.34 0.03 10.19
CA VAL A 176 -27.47 0.49 9.10
C VAL A 176 -28.29 0.54 7.82
N ILE A 177 -28.48 1.74 7.27
CA ILE A 177 -29.22 2.00 6.03
C ILE A 177 -28.35 1.64 4.83
N ALA A 178 -27.08 2.04 4.84
CA ALA A 178 -26.11 1.78 3.80
C ALA A 178 -24.70 1.80 4.38
N SER A 179 -23.80 1.02 3.81
CA SER A 179 -22.40 0.93 4.24
C SER A 179 -21.50 1.89 3.48
N CYS A 180 -20.34 2.17 4.06
CA CYS A 180 -19.29 2.97 3.47
C CYS A 180 -18.87 2.41 2.11
N GLY A 181 -18.79 3.28 1.12
CA GLY A 181 -18.47 2.95 -0.27
C GLY A 181 -19.66 2.48 -1.09
N ASP A 182 -20.86 2.29 -0.52
CA ASP A 182 -22.06 2.00 -1.31
C ASP A 182 -22.41 3.18 -2.22
N GLU A 183 -22.98 2.86 -3.38
CA GLU A 183 -23.46 3.86 -4.33
C GLU A 183 -24.83 4.37 -3.89
N ILE A 184 -25.00 5.69 -3.90
CA ILE A 184 -26.26 6.33 -3.56
C ILE A 184 -27.27 6.07 -4.68
N THR A 185 -28.23 5.19 -4.39
CA THR A 185 -29.38 4.92 -5.25
C THR A 185 -30.58 5.78 -4.82
N ALA A 186 -31.60 5.86 -5.69
CA ALA A 186 -32.85 6.53 -5.35
C ALA A 186 -33.56 5.91 -4.13
N GLU A 187 -33.33 4.62 -3.85
CA GLU A 187 -33.86 3.93 -2.66
C GLU A 187 -33.18 4.41 -1.38
N ILE A 188 -31.84 4.51 -1.40
CA ILE A 188 -31.05 5.01 -0.27
C ILE A 188 -31.41 6.48 0.02
N LEU A 189 -31.56 7.33 -1.01
CA LEU A 189 -32.01 8.73 -0.81
C LEU A 189 -33.40 8.83 -0.17
N LYS A 190 -34.34 7.97 -0.59
CA LYS A 190 -35.68 7.89 0.03
C LYS A 190 -35.58 7.44 1.49
N ALA A 191 -34.71 6.48 1.80
CA ALA A 191 -34.47 6.05 3.18
C ALA A 191 -33.87 7.19 4.03
N ILE A 192 -32.86 7.89 3.53
CA ILE A 192 -32.23 9.06 4.19
C ILE A 192 -33.27 10.13 4.52
N THR A 193 -34.14 10.47 3.57
CA THR A 193 -35.19 11.49 3.77
C THR A 193 -36.30 11.01 4.72
N LYS A 194 -36.70 9.74 4.64
CA LYS A 194 -37.70 9.13 5.54
C LYS A 194 -37.21 9.10 6.99
N ASP A 195 -35.94 8.76 7.20
CA ASP A 195 -35.35 8.60 8.53
C ASP A 195 -34.90 9.94 9.13
N GLY A 196 -34.91 11.01 8.33
CA GLY A 196 -34.65 12.38 8.76
C GLY A 196 -33.17 12.67 9.01
N ILE A 197 -32.28 12.02 8.25
CA ILE A 197 -30.83 12.28 8.35
C ILE A 197 -30.53 13.68 7.82
N ALA A 198 -30.06 14.54 8.70
CA ALA A 198 -29.80 15.96 8.41
C ALA A 198 -28.49 16.18 7.65
N GLU A 199 -27.49 15.34 7.87
CA GLU A 199 -26.19 15.46 7.23
C GLU A 199 -25.57 14.10 6.92
N PHE A 200 -24.87 14.02 5.79
CA PHE A 200 -24.03 12.86 5.48
C PHE A 200 -22.87 13.26 4.57
N SER A 201 -21.90 12.35 4.41
CA SER A 201 -20.71 12.60 3.61
C SER A 201 -20.57 11.60 2.47
N THR A 202 -20.08 12.06 1.33
CA THR A 202 -19.72 11.23 0.17
C THR A 202 -18.22 11.32 -0.09
N LEU A 203 -17.67 10.30 -0.75
CA LEU A 203 -16.28 10.31 -1.21
C LEU A 203 -16.13 11.36 -2.31
N ALA A 204 -15.06 12.14 -2.24
CA ALA A 204 -14.68 13.13 -3.24
C ALA A 204 -14.06 12.46 -4.48
N ILE A 205 -14.86 11.62 -5.12
CA ILE A 205 -14.56 10.95 -6.38
C ILE A 205 -15.16 11.80 -7.50
N ASP A 206 -14.34 12.06 -8.51
CA ASP A 206 -14.71 12.84 -9.68
C ASP A 206 -14.15 12.10 -10.88
N ASP A 207 -15.00 11.51 -11.72
CA ASP A 207 -14.58 10.63 -12.82
C ASP A 207 -13.57 11.30 -13.77
N ALA A 208 -13.49 12.64 -13.78
CA ALA A 208 -12.51 13.38 -14.55
C ALA A 208 -11.13 13.52 -13.88
N ALA A 209 -11.06 13.55 -12.55
CA ALA A 209 -9.86 13.95 -11.81
C ALA A 209 -9.35 12.90 -10.82
N ARG A 210 -10.23 12.07 -10.26
CA ARG A 210 -9.95 11.01 -9.28
C ARG A 210 -10.93 9.85 -9.46
N GLY A 211 -10.43 8.71 -9.93
CA GLY A 211 -11.26 7.54 -10.18
C GLY A 211 -11.63 6.70 -8.93
N PRO A 212 -12.75 5.94 -8.98
CA PRO A 212 -13.20 5.06 -7.90
C PRO A 212 -12.41 3.73 -7.79
N TYR A 213 -11.13 3.70 -8.12
CA TYR A 213 -10.37 2.44 -8.26
C TYR A 213 -10.24 1.64 -6.96
N LEU A 214 -9.85 2.32 -5.87
CA LEU A 214 -9.70 1.67 -4.56
C LEU A 214 -11.07 1.30 -3.98
N ARG A 215 -12.09 2.15 -4.16
CA ARG A 215 -13.48 1.84 -3.79
C ARG A 215 -13.98 0.58 -4.50
N ASN A 216 -13.80 0.47 -5.81
CA ASN A 216 -14.21 -0.70 -6.57
C ASN A 216 -13.44 -1.96 -6.12
N THR A 217 -12.19 -1.79 -5.70
CA THR A 217 -11.39 -2.88 -5.13
C THR A 217 -11.94 -3.35 -3.78
N ILE A 218 -12.34 -2.43 -2.88
CA ILE A 218 -13.00 -2.79 -1.61
C ILE A 218 -14.29 -3.58 -1.86
N MET A 219 -15.09 -3.15 -2.84
CA MET A 219 -16.34 -3.83 -3.18
C MET A 219 -16.12 -5.22 -3.78
N ALA A 220 -14.98 -5.44 -4.45
CA ALA A 220 -14.58 -6.74 -4.96
C ALA A 220 -13.90 -7.64 -3.90
N ASP A 221 -13.45 -7.06 -2.77
CA ASP A 221 -12.79 -7.77 -1.70
C ASP A 221 -13.81 -8.52 -0.82
N ARG A 222 -13.50 -9.78 -0.54
CA ARG A 222 -14.33 -10.66 0.30
C ARG A 222 -14.04 -10.46 1.79
N ASN A 223 -12.90 -9.89 2.13
CA ASN A 223 -12.47 -9.69 3.51
C ASN A 223 -13.13 -8.43 4.09
N ASN A 224 -13.61 -8.50 5.34
CA ASN A 224 -14.21 -7.37 6.04
C ASN A 224 -13.44 -6.99 7.31
N THR A 225 -12.68 -7.93 7.85
CA THR A 225 -11.93 -7.78 9.10
C THR A 225 -10.45 -8.02 8.89
N ARG A 226 -9.65 -7.56 9.86
CA ARG A 226 -8.21 -7.83 9.92
C ARG A 226 -7.90 -9.33 9.97
N GLU A 227 -8.68 -10.09 10.75
CA GLU A 227 -8.49 -11.53 10.92
C GLU A 227 -8.68 -12.27 9.60
N ASP A 228 -9.76 -11.97 8.87
CA ASP A 228 -10.01 -12.54 7.55
C ASP A 228 -8.86 -12.24 6.59
N ALA A 229 -8.39 -11.00 6.60
CA ALA A 229 -7.30 -10.55 5.75
C ALA A 229 -5.98 -11.27 6.05
N LEU A 230 -5.61 -11.42 7.33
CA LEU A 230 -4.43 -12.17 7.76
C LEU A 230 -4.54 -13.64 7.36
N ILE A 231 -5.72 -14.25 7.53
CA ILE A 231 -5.97 -15.64 7.15
C ILE A 231 -5.82 -15.83 5.62
N ASP A 232 -6.33 -14.91 4.79
CA ASP A 232 -6.19 -15.03 3.34
C ASP A 232 -4.73 -14.84 2.88
N ILE A 233 -4.01 -13.89 3.49
CA ILE A 233 -2.57 -13.72 3.28
C ILE A 233 -1.83 -15.01 3.66
N TYR A 234 -2.14 -15.60 4.81
CA TYR A 234 -1.53 -16.85 5.26
C TYR A 234 -1.78 -18.00 4.28
N ARG A 235 -3.02 -18.17 3.80
CA ARG A 235 -3.39 -19.19 2.81
C ARG A 235 -2.63 -19.05 1.50
N VAL A 236 -2.31 -17.83 1.07
CA VAL A 236 -1.48 -17.59 -0.13
C VAL A 236 -0.01 -17.96 0.11
N MET A 237 0.51 -17.63 1.28
CA MET A 237 1.91 -17.89 1.62
C MET A 237 2.19 -19.34 1.99
N ARG A 238 1.23 -20.04 2.60
CA ARG A 238 1.34 -21.45 3.00
C ARG A 238 0.09 -22.23 2.57
N PRO A 239 0.00 -22.58 1.27
CA PRO A 239 -1.15 -23.33 0.77
C PRO A 239 -1.16 -24.73 1.39
N GLY A 240 -2.25 -25.08 2.09
CA GLY A 240 -2.46 -26.40 2.68
C GLY A 240 -2.21 -26.49 4.20
N GLU A 241 -1.58 -25.49 4.81
CA GLU A 241 -1.50 -25.39 6.28
C GLU A 241 -2.79 -24.74 6.83
N PRO A 242 -3.40 -25.29 7.90
CA PRO A 242 -4.57 -24.66 8.52
C PRO A 242 -4.15 -23.33 9.15
N PRO A 243 -4.81 -22.21 8.81
CA PRO A 243 -4.45 -20.90 9.35
C PRO A 243 -4.90 -20.76 10.81
N THR A 244 -4.00 -20.32 11.67
CA THR A 244 -4.32 -19.77 13.00
C THR A 244 -4.10 -18.26 12.99
N ILE A 245 -4.85 -17.50 13.78
CA ILE A 245 -4.74 -16.03 13.81
C ILE A 245 -3.32 -15.61 14.25
N GLU A 246 -2.81 -16.20 15.33
CA GLU A 246 -1.46 -15.95 15.84
C GLU A 246 -0.37 -16.32 14.82
N GLY A 247 -0.53 -17.47 14.15
CA GLY A 247 0.41 -17.91 13.11
C GLY A 247 0.40 -17.01 11.89
N ALA A 248 -0.78 -16.49 11.52
CA ALA A 248 -0.96 -15.52 10.45
C ALA A 248 -0.36 -14.16 10.78
N GLU A 249 -0.55 -13.69 12.01
CA GLU A 249 0.07 -12.47 12.55
C GLU A 249 1.60 -12.54 12.48
N LEU A 250 2.17 -13.59 13.07
CA LEU A 250 3.62 -13.79 13.11
C LEU A 250 4.21 -13.90 11.70
N LEU A 251 3.51 -14.62 10.81
CA LEU A 251 3.92 -14.73 9.41
C LEU A 251 3.91 -13.36 8.75
N PHE A 252 2.78 -12.64 8.80
CA PHE A 252 2.61 -11.34 8.14
C PHE A 252 3.70 -10.35 8.58
N ARG A 253 4.01 -10.34 9.87
CA ARG A 253 5.04 -9.47 10.42
C ARG A 253 6.46 -9.85 10.02
N GLY A 254 6.74 -11.15 10.03
CA GLY A 254 7.99 -11.69 9.51
C GLY A 254 8.22 -11.40 8.02
N LEU A 255 7.20 -11.02 7.25
CA LEU A 255 7.35 -10.70 5.83
C LEU A 255 7.92 -9.31 5.57
N PHE A 256 7.56 -8.29 6.37
CA PHE A 256 7.85 -6.88 6.03
C PHE A 256 8.35 -6.03 7.20
N PHE A 257 8.02 -6.42 8.44
CA PHE A 257 8.16 -5.57 9.64
C PHE A 257 9.20 -6.11 10.63
N ASP A 258 9.89 -7.21 10.28
CA ASP A 258 10.90 -7.86 11.11
C ASP A 258 12.30 -7.63 10.51
N ALA A 259 13.17 -6.94 11.24
CA ALA A 259 14.54 -6.64 10.82
C ALA A 259 15.41 -7.89 10.64
N GLU A 260 15.08 -8.99 11.32
CA GLU A 260 15.78 -10.27 11.13
C GLU A 260 15.48 -10.88 9.78
N ARG A 261 14.31 -10.59 9.17
CA ARG A 261 13.85 -11.23 7.92
C ARG A 261 13.78 -10.28 6.72
N TYR A 262 13.56 -9.00 6.99
CA TYR A 262 13.37 -7.96 5.99
C TYR A 262 14.37 -6.81 6.17
N ASP A 263 14.95 -6.38 5.06
CA ASP A 263 15.95 -5.31 5.05
C ASP A 263 15.94 -4.62 3.68
N LEU A 264 15.67 -3.31 3.68
CA LEU A 264 15.76 -2.44 2.49
C LEU A 264 17.19 -2.02 2.20
N SER A 265 18.12 -2.13 3.16
CA SER A 265 19.38 -1.41 3.28
C SER A 265 19.20 0.12 3.37
N ALA A 266 20.21 0.81 3.88
CA ALA A 266 20.20 2.29 3.94
C ALA A 266 19.95 2.92 2.56
N VAL A 267 20.56 2.37 1.50
CA VAL A 267 20.38 2.86 0.12
C VAL A 267 18.94 2.65 -0.36
N GLY A 268 18.35 1.49 -0.08
CA GLY A 268 16.96 1.22 -0.46
C GLY A 268 15.98 2.12 0.27
N ARG A 269 16.20 2.39 1.56
CA ARG A 269 15.42 3.35 2.34
C ARG A 269 15.53 4.76 1.78
N VAL A 270 16.73 5.24 1.47
CA VAL A 270 16.94 6.56 0.84
C VAL A 270 16.20 6.66 -0.51
N LYS A 271 16.25 5.61 -1.33
CA LYS A 271 15.54 5.56 -2.61
C LYS A 271 14.02 5.58 -2.45
N LEU A 272 13.50 4.78 -1.52
CA LEU A 272 12.09 4.73 -1.19
C LEU A 272 11.58 6.10 -0.71
N ASN A 273 12.32 6.71 0.22
CA ASN A 273 12.01 8.03 0.75
C ASN A 273 12.02 9.11 -0.33
N ALA A 274 13.04 9.11 -1.20
CA ALA A 274 13.13 10.06 -2.30
C ALA A 274 11.98 9.91 -3.29
N ARG A 275 11.51 8.67 -3.57
CA ARG A 275 10.42 8.43 -4.52
C ARG A 275 9.04 8.78 -3.96
N LEU A 276 8.85 8.55 -2.66
CA LEU A 276 7.58 8.76 -1.94
C LEU A 276 7.52 10.11 -1.21
N ASN A 277 8.58 10.91 -1.26
CA ASN A 277 8.76 12.16 -0.50
C ASN A 277 8.59 11.99 1.03
N LEU A 278 9.12 10.89 1.57
CA LEU A 278 9.10 10.59 3.00
C LEU A 278 10.36 11.10 3.71
N GLN A 279 10.25 11.42 5.00
CA GLN A 279 11.34 11.92 5.84
C GLN A 279 11.84 10.90 6.88
N THR A 280 11.56 9.61 6.68
CA THR A 280 11.99 8.54 7.58
C THR A 280 13.51 8.42 7.62
N SER A 281 14.09 8.14 8.79
CA SER A 281 15.54 7.91 8.94
C SER A 281 16.04 6.77 8.04
N ASP A 282 17.26 6.90 7.52
CA ASP A 282 17.93 5.85 6.72
C ASP A 282 18.34 4.62 7.55
N THR A 283 18.34 4.75 8.88
CA THR A 283 18.53 3.66 9.83
C THR A 283 17.33 2.70 9.90
N VAL A 284 16.13 3.14 9.50
CA VAL A 284 14.92 2.30 9.51
C VAL A 284 14.89 1.47 8.23
N GLN A 285 15.29 0.21 8.33
CA GLN A 285 15.48 -0.68 7.18
C GLN A 285 14.30 -1.64 6.92
N VAL A 286 13.32 -1.72 7.81
CA VAL A 286 12.05 -2.43 7.59
C VAL A 286 11.02 -1.52 6.93
N LEU A 287 9.98 -2.08 6.31
CA LEU A 287 8.85 -1.27 5.84
C LEU A 287 8.01 -0.75 7.01
N GLN A 288 7.36 0.39 6.82
CA GLN A 288 6.37 0.96 7.71
C GLN A 288 5.00 1.00 7.03
N SER A 289 3.91 1.04 7.80
CA SER A 289 2.53 1.19 7.28
C SER A 289 2.43 2.40 6.34
N GLN A 290 3.07 3.51 6.73
CA GLN A 290 3.12 4.75 5.94
C GLN A 290 3.78 4.57 4.57
N ASP A 291 4.81 3.71 4.45
CA ASP A 291 5.43 3.41 3.16
C ASP A 291 4.41 2.79 2.20
N ILE A 292 3.64 1.82 2.69
CA ILE A 292 2.62 1.11 1.89
C ILE A 292 1.51 2.07 1.47
N PHE A 293 1.06 2.95 2.37
CA PHE A 293 0.04 3.95 2.04
C PHE A 293 0.51 4.91 0.93
N GLU A 294 1.72 5.45 1.01
CA GLU A 294 2.21 6.36 -0.02
C GLU A 294 2.47 5.64 -1.35
N ILE A 295 2.90 4.37 -1.34
CA ILE A 295 3.02 3.58 -2.58
C ILE A 295 1.66 3.46 -3.25
N VAL A 296 0.60 3.14 -2.50
CA VAL A 296 -0.76 3.05 -3.03
C VAL A 296 -1.24 4.41 -3.53
N ARG A 297 -0.96 5.49 -2.80
CA ARG A 297 -1.33 6.86 -3.22
C ARG A 297 -0.66 7.24 -4.54
N VAL A 298 0.66 7.08 -4.65
CA VAL A 298 1.40 7.36 -5.90
C VAL A 298 0.86 6.51 -7.05
N LEU A 299 0.52 5.25 -6.81
CA LEU A 299 -0.02 4.38 -7.84
C LEU A 299 -1.42 4.80 -8.29
N LEU A 300 -2.28 5.26 -7.38
CA LEU A 300 -3.58 5.86 -7.70
C LEU A 300 -3.40 7.18 -8.48
N ASP A 301 -2.49 8.05 -8.06
CA ASP A 301 -2.20 9.31 -8.76
C ASP A 301 -1.69 9.06 -10.18
N LEU A 302 -0.79 8.08 -10.38
CA LEU A 302 -0.33 7.67 -11.70
C LEU A 302 -1.48 7.20 -12.60
N LYS A 303 -2.46 6.52 -12.01
CA LYS A 303 -3.65 6.07 -12.73
C LYS A 303 -4.57 7.24 -13.12
N ASP A 304 -4.66 8.26 -12.26
CA ASP A 304 -5.34 9.53 -12.54
C ASP A 304 -4.53 10.46 -13.49
N GLY A 305 -3.37 10.00 -13.99
CA GLY A 305 -2.53 10.74 -14.93
C GLY A 305 -1.63 11.79 -14.28
N ARG A 306 -1.42 11.70 -12.96
CA ARG A 306 -0.55 12.59 -12.18
C ARG A 306 0.73 11.89 -11.80
N GLY A 307 1.86 12.56 -12.00
CA GLY A 307 3.18 12.04 -11.66
C GLY A 307 3.86 11.33 -12.83
N GLU A 308 5.07 10.84 -12.55
CA GLU A 308 5.97 10.29 -13.56
C GLU A 308 6.29 8.82 -13.30
N ILE A 309 6.53 8.07 -14.39
CA ILE A 309 6.87 6.65 -14.33
C ILE A 309 8.39 6.54 -14.22
N ASP A 310 8.84 5.59 -13.39
CA ASP A 310 10.27 5.33 -13.25
C ASP A 310 10.83 4.58 -14.48
N ASP A 311 11.99 5.01 -14.96
CA ASP A 311 12.78 4.29 -15.97
C ASP A 311 13.74 3.31 -15.29
N ILE A 312 13.55 2.02 -15.57
CA ILE A 312 14.36 0.92 -15.01
C ILE A 312 15.79 0.95 -15.58
N ASP A 313 15.99 1.52 -16.77
CA ASP A 313 17.29 1.56 -17.43
C ASP A 313 18.16 2.72 -16.96
N ASN A 314 17.59 3.69 -16.23
CA ASN A 314 18.33 4.76 -15.61
C ASN A 314 19.39 4.20 -14.63
N LEU A 315 20.65 4.62 -14.80
CA LEU A 315 21.76 4.21 -13.93
C LEU A 315 21.52 4.56 -12.46
N GLY A 316 20.73 5.60 -12.16
CA GLY A 316 20.31 5.91 -10.81
C GLY A 316 19.49 4.79 -10.15
N ASN A 317 18.83 3.94 -10.94
CA ASN A 317 18.03 2.79 -10.49
C ASN A 317 18.77 1.46 -10.62
N ARG A 318 20.03 1.49 -11.09
CA ARG A 318 20.90 0.31 -11.18
C ARG A 318 22.02 0.40 -10.15
N ARG A 319 22.14 -0.64 -9.31
CA ARG A 319 23.20 -0.73 -8.30
C ARG A 319 24.27 -1.72 -8.74
N VAL A 320 25.53 -1.32 -8.63
CA VAL A 320 26.68 -2.22 -8.78
C VAL A 320 26.95 -2.88 -7.42
N ARG A 321 27.00 -4.21 -7.40
CA ARG A 321 27.35 -4.98 -6.19
C ARG A 321 28.80 -5.47 -6.30
N PRO A 322 29.70 -5.07 -5.38
CA PRO A 322 31.05 -5.60 -5.34
C PRO A 322 31.07 -7.03 -4.81
N VAL A 323 32.19 -7.74 -5.02
CA VAL A 323 32.38 -9.11 -4.52
C VAL A 323 32.23 -9.20 -3.00
N GLY A 324 32.69 -8.19 -2.27
CA GLY A 324 32.57 -8.13 -0.81
C GLY A 324 31.11 -8.20 -0.31
N GLU A 325 30.21 -7.43 -0.93
CA GLU A 325 28.78 -7.41 -0.58
C GLU A 325 28.10 -8.76 -0.87
N LEU A 326 28.43 -9.36 -2.02
CA LEU A 326 27.90 -10.69 -2.37
C LEU A 326 28.39 -11.77 -1.41
N LEU A 327 29.68 -11.72 -1.03
CA LEU A 327 30.28 -12.66 -0.09
C LEU A 327 29.71 -12.46 1.33
N GLU A 328 29.48 -11.23 1.76
CA GLU A 328 28.86 -10.90 3.05
C GLU A 328 27.47 -11.54 3.17
N ASN A 329 26.65 -11.48 2.13
CA ASN A 329 25.34 -12.12 2.11
C ASN A 329 25.42 -13.64 2.26
N GLN A 330 26.40 -14.28 1.60
CA GLN A 330 26.60 -15.72 1.71
C GLN A 330 27.17 -16.12 3.08
N PHE A 331 28.08 -15.30 3.62
CA PHE A 331 28.61 -15.46 4.96
C PHE A 331 27.49 -15.38 6.01
N ARG A 332 26.65 -14.34 5.93
CA ARG A 332 25.47 -14.17 6.79
C ARG A 332 24.54 -15.37 6.71
N THR A 333 24.25 -15.87 5.50
CA THR A 333 23.44 -17.08 5.32
C THR A 333 24.05 -18.29 6.05
N GLY A 334 25.37 -18.44 5.98
CA GLY A 334 26.11 -19.46 6.74
C GLY A 334 25.99 -19.27 8.26
N VAL A 335 26.09 -18.03 8.75
CA VAL A 335 25.97 -17.67 10.17
C VAL A 335 24.56 -17.94 10.67
N THR A 336 23.50 -17.57 9.93
CA THR A 336 22.11 -17.87 10.33
C THR A 336 21.84 -19.37 10.42
N ARG A 337 22.41 -20.18 9.52
CA ARG A 337 22.34 -21.66 9.64
C ARG A 337 23.05 -22.16 10.89
N MET A 338 24.22 -21.61 11.20
CA MET A 338 24.98 -21.92 12.41
C MET A 338 24.22 -21.50 13.67
N GLU A 339 23.64 -20.30 13.69
CA GLU A 339 22.83 -19.78 14.80
C GLU A 339 21.65 -20.72 15.11
N ARG A 340 20.92 -21.17 14.08
CA ARG A 340 19.82 -22.13 14.27
C ARG A 340 20.29 -23.42 14.93
N ALA A 341 21.42 -23.97 14.46
CA ALA A 341 21.99 -25.19 15.03
C ALA A 341 22.49 -24.99 16.47
N VAL A 342 23.05 -23.82 16.78
CA VAL A 342 23.47 -23.44 18.13
C VAL A 342 22.23 -23.34 19.04
N ARG A 343 21.18 -22.64 18.61
CA ARG A 343 19.94 -22.47 19.39
C ARG A 343 19.29 -23.81 19.73
N GLU A 344 19.22 -24.72 18.75
CA GLU A 344 18.70 -26.08 18.94
C GLU A 344 19.54 -26.93 19.91
N ARG A 345 20.88 -26.83 19.83
CA ARG A 345 21.79 -27.48 20.78
C ARG A 345 21.64 -26.90 22.19
N MET A 346 21.57 -25.58 22.34
CA MET A 346 21.41 -24.93 23.64
C MET A 346 20.12 -25.33 24.35
N SER A 347 19.04 -25.62 23.62
CA SER A 347 17.79 -26.13 24.22
C SER A 347 17.90 -27.55 24.76
N SER A 348 18.90 -28.33 24.31
CA SER A 348 19.00 -29.75 24.60
C SER A 348 20.09 -30.10 25.62
N VAL A 349 21.04 -29.19 25.89
CA VAL A 349 22.23 -29.49 26.69
C VAL A 349 22.25 -28.69 28.00
N GLU A 350 22.76 -29.30 29.06
CA GLU A 350 22.94 -28.67 30.37
C GLU A 350 24.01 -27.58 30.31
N ILE A 351 23.60 -26.34 30.58
CA ILE A 351 24.42 -25.12 30.43
C ILE A 351 25.72 -25.19 31.24
N ASP A 352 25.69 -25.83 32.42
CA ASP A 352 26.84 -25.90 33.32
C ASP A 352 27.97 -26.83 32.82
N THR A 353 27.69 -27.68 31.84
CA THR A 353 28.63 -28.70 31.35
C THR A 353 29.25 -28.37 29.99
N VAL A 354 28.73 -27.36 29.29
CA VAL A 354 29.08 -27.08 27.89
C VAL A 354 29.95 -25.85 27.78
N MET A 355 31.03 -25.96 27.00
CA MET A 355 31.84 -24.81 26.67
C MET A 355 31.38 -24.17 25.34
N PRO A 356 31.53 -22.85 25.15
CA PRO A 356 31.05 -22.17 23.92
C PRO A 356 31.58 -22.75 22.60
N HIS A 357 32.78 -23.32 22.59
CA HIS A 357 33.35 -23.93 21.39
C HIS A 357 32.69 -25.24 20.98
N ASP A 358 32.00 -25.94 21.90
CA ASP A 358 31.25 -27.17 21.60
C ASP A 358 29.95 -26.89 20.84
N LEU A 359 29.40 -25.68 21.03
CA LEU A 359 28.19 -25.23 20.37
C LEU A 359 28.47 -24.76 18.93
N ILE A 360 29.66 -24.22 18.67
CA ILE A 360 30.01 -23.57 17.41
C ILE A 360 30.55 -24.60 16.40
N ASN A 361 29.89 -24.67 15.24
CA ASN A 361 30.35 -25.48 14.11
C ASN A 361 30.59 -24.58 12.89
N SER A 362 31.83 -24.53 12.40
CA SER A 362 32.22 -23.69 11.25
C SER A 362 31.88 -24.28 9.88
N LYS A 363 31.45 -25.55 9.81
CA LYS A 363 31.12 -26.23 8.55
C LYS A 363 30.03 -25.51 7.73
N PRO A 364 28.89 -25.06 8.30
CA PRO A 364 27.85 -24.36 7.53
C PRO A 364 28.35 -23.07 6.88
N VAL A 365 29.17 -22.30 7.60
CA VAL A 365 29.76 -21.05 7.10
C VAL A 365 30.78 -21.35 5.99
N SER A 366 31.70 -22.28 6.24
CA SER A 366 32.72 -22.66 5.26
C SER A 366 32.11 -23.25 3.98
N ALA A 367 31.02 -24.01 4.11
CA ALA A 367 30.29 -24.56 2.97
C ALA A 367 29.64 -23.46 2.12
N ALA A 368 28.97 -22.48 2.74
CA ALA A 368 28.36 -21.36 2.03
C ALA A 368 29.39 -20.53 1.25
N ILE A 369 30.56 -20.28 1.85
CA ILE A 369 31.67 -19.57 1.16
C ILE A 369 32.20 -20.38 -0.01
N LYS A 370 32.46 -21.68 0.19
CA LYS A 370 32.97 -22.56 -0.88
C LYS A 370 31.98 -22.66 -2.04
N GLU A 371 30.69 -22.80 -1.74
CA GLU A 371 29.62 -22.83 -2.74
C GLU A 371 29.63 -21.54 -3.57
N PHE A 372 29.69 -20.38 -2.92
CA PHE A 372 29.76 -19.09 -3.62
C PHE A 372 30.92 -19.01 -4.62
N PHE A 373 32.14 -19.39 -4.25
CA PHE A 373 33.28 -19.32 -5.17
C PHE A 373 33.29 -20.44 -6.23
N ALA A 374 32.69 -21.61 -5.94
CA ALA A 374 32.73 -22.75 -6.84
C ALA A 374 31.62 -22.75 -7.89
N SER A 375 30.39 -22.36 -7.52
CA SER A 375 29.20 -22.51 -8.39
C SER A 375 28.59 -21.20 -8.87
N SER A 376 29.02 -20.05 -8.35
CA SER A 376 28.47 -18.76 -8.78
C SER A 376 28.82 -18.46 -10.23
N GLN A 377 27.81 -18.05 -11.01
CA GLN A 377 27.99 -17.58 -12.38
C GLN A 377 28.93 -16.37 -12.51
N LEU A 378 29.12 -15.63 -11.41
CA LEU A 378 30.02 -14.48 -11.32
C LEU A 378 31.46 -14.87 -10.97
N SER A 379 31.68 -16.10 -10.49
CA SER A 379 33.01 -16.66 -10.22
C SER A 379 33.51 -17.36 -11.48
N GLN A 380 34.20 -16.61 -12.34
CA GLN A 380 34.67 -17.07 -13.65
C GLN A 380 36.19 -17.23 -13.65
N PHE A 381 36.70 -18.15 -14.49
CA PHE A 381 38.13 -18.25 -14.74
C PHE A 381 38.64 -16.94 -15.34
N MET A 382 39.70 -16.39 -14.74
CA MET A 382 40.27 -15.11 -15.17
C MET A 382 40.79 -15.21 -16.61
N ASP A 383 40.56 -14.16 -17.39
CA ASP A 383 41.06 -14.07 -18.76
C ASP A 383 42.52 -13.60 -18.69
N GLN A 384 43.43 -14.50 -19.06
CA GLN A 384 44.88 -14.34 -18.92
C GLN A 384 45.60 -14.26 -20.28
N VAL A 385 44.87 -14.00 -21.38
CA VAL A 385 45.50 -13.94 -22.71
C VAL A 385 46.51 -12.80 -22.81
N ASN A 386 46.21 -11.64 -22.23
CA ASN A 386 47.12 -10.50 -22.14
C ASN A 386 46.74 -9.56 -20.97
N PRO A 387 47.63 -8.63 -20.55
CA PRO A 387 47.35 -7.73 -19.42
C PRO A 387 46.10 -6.86 -19.59
N LEU A 388 45.76 -6.49 -20.84
CA LEU A 388 44.56 -5.71 -21.15
C LEU A 388 43.28 -6.53 -20.91
N ALA A 389 43.25 -7.79 -21.34
CA ALA A 389 42.13 -8.69 -21.11
C ALA A 389 41.92 -8.92 -19.61
N GLU A 390 43.01 -9.11 -18.85
CA GLU A 390 42.94 -9.26 -17.39
C GLU A 390 42.29 -8.04 -16.72
N ILE A 391 42.76 -6.83 -17.04
CA ILE A 391 42.20 -5.59 -16.48
C ILE A 391 40.74 -5.39 -16.89
N THR A 392 40.43 -5.67 -18.16
CA THR A 392 39.06 -5.55 -18.69
C THR A 392 38.11 -6.53 -18.02
N HIS A 393 38.55 -7.76 -17.78
CA HIS A 393 37.76 -8.76 -17.07
C HIS A 393 37.48 -8.34 -15.63
N LYS A 394 38.50 -7.87 -14.89
CA LYS A 394 38.32 -7.39 -13.49
C LYS A 394 37.37 -6.19 -13.36
N ARG A 395 37.26 -5.35 -14.40
CA ARG A 395 36.40 -4.15 -14.42
C ARG A 395 35.04 -4.38 -15.10
N ARG A 396 34.72 -5.62 -15.46
CA ARG A 396 33.47 -5.97 -16.14
C ARG A 396 32.29 -5.88 -15.17
N LEU A 397 31.21 -5.26 -15.64
CA LEU A 397 29.90 -5.30 -14.97
C LEU A 397 29.02 -6.32 -15.69
N SER A 398 28.27 -7.10 -14.92
CA SER A 398 27.30 -8.07 -15.43
C SER A 398 25.92 -7.74 -14.88
N ALA A 399 24.90 -7.78 -15.74
CA ALA A 399 23.49 -7.74 -15.33
C ALA A 399 22.93 -9.15 -15.02
N LEU A 400 23.69 -10.21 -15.34
CA LEU A 400 23.33 -11.60 -15.10
C LEU A 400 23.82 -12.06 -13.73
N GLY A 401 23.15 -13.05 -13.14
CA GLY A 401 23.53 -13.68 -11.88
C GLY A 401 22.46 -13.59 -10.80
N PRO A 402 22.77 -13.99 -9.56
CA PRO A 402 21.79 -14.03 -8.46
C PRO A 402 21.23 -12.62 -8.16
N GLY A 403 19.92 -12.45 -8.37
CA GLY A 403 19.22 -11.18 -8.19
C GLY A 403 19.29 -10.22 -9.39
N GLY A 404 19.94 -10.64 -10.49
CA GLY A 404 19.99 -9.93 -11.76
C GLY A 404 18.91 -10.39 -12.75
N LEU A 405 19.10 -10.02 -14.02
CA LEU A 405 18.30 -10.53 -15.13
C LEU A 405 18.73 -11.99 -15.43
N THR A 406 17.76 -12.82 -15.80
CA THR A 406 17.99 -14.20 -16.26
C THR A 406 18.06 -14.28 -17.77
#